data_AF-A0A377J102-F1
#
_entry.id   AF-A0A377J102-F1
#
_cell.length_a   1.000
_cell.length_b   1.000
_cell.length_c   1.000
_cell.angle_alpha   90.00
_cell.angle_beta   90.00
_cell.angle_gamma   90.00
#
_symmetry.space_group_name_H-M   'P 1'
#
loop_
_entity.id
_entity.type
_entity.pdbx_description
1 polymer ?
#
loop_
_entity_poly.entity_id
_entity_poly.type
_entity_poly.pdbx_seq_one_letter_code
_entity_poly.pdbx_strand_id
1 'polypeptide(L)'
;MSIKTLPLHADTVGSYLRSEPLKEARAKFAAGELSPDALSQIEDQEITKLVEAQLQAGISVVTDGEYRRAFWHIDFLEQLNGIEGYHPEHGYKFNGVETKAYNTRCCGKVSWNPNHPFIEHFKKLNDIVAGRAIVKYTIPSPNQLMYPVQWDHGIYANRAEFAKDVQQTYIDAMLAFYAAGCRYLQFDDVYWGSLCNNHQKPEFAADKAQALENIQVILAAKPADMIITTHVCRGNFRSTYLLSGAYDPIADALFG
;
A
#
# COMPACT_ATOMS: atom_id res chain seq x y z
N MET A 1 17.00 -6.31 26.41
CA MET A 1 16.69 -5.07 25.66
C MET A 1 15.28 -4.65 26.04
N SER A 2 15.05 -3.37 26.34
CA SER A 2 13.68 -2.87 26.54
C SER A 2 12.86 -3.17 25.29
N ILE A 3 11.68 -3.77 25.44
CA ILE A 3 10.74 -3.99 24.34
C ILE A 3 10.35 -2.60 23.84
N LYS A 4 10.86 -2.18 22.68
CA LYS A 4 10.46 -0.92 22.06
C LYS A 4 9.07 -1.11 21.49
N THR A 5 8.08 -0.39 22.00
CA THR A 5 6.74 -0.32 21.40
C THR A 5 6.82 0.42 20.08
N LEU A 6 6.33 -0.19 19.00
CA LEU A 6 6.17 0.44 17.69
C LEU A 6 4.79 1.11 17.57
N PRO A 7 4.65 2.20 16.78
CA PRO A 7 5.70 2.91 16.06
C PRO A 7 6.69 3.62 17.00
N LEU A 8 7.94 3.77 16.56
CA LEU A 8 8.93 4.54 17.34
C LEU A 8 8.62 6.05 17.25
N HIS A 9 9.17 6.84 18.17
CA HIS A 9 9.07 8.31 18.10
C HIS A 9 9.59 8.89 16.77
N ALA A 10 10.61 8.25 16.18
CA ALA A 10 11.12 8.55 14.86
C ALA A 10 10.84 7.36 13.94
N ASP A 11 9.87 7.55 13.04
CA ASP A 11 9.42 6.58 12.04
C ASP A 11 9.15 7.33 10.72
N THR A 12 9.14 6.62 9.60
CA THR A 12 8.89 7.18 8.27
C THR A 12 7.68 6.53 7.64
N VAL A 13 6.99 7.24 6.74
CA VAL A 13 5.76 6.71 6.12
C VAL A 13 6.08 5.50 5.25
N GLY A 14 7.03 5.60 4.32
CA GLY A 14 7.37 4.48 3.44
C GLY A 14 8.24 4.89 2.26
N SER A 15 7.68 5.71 1.37
CA SER A 15 8.33 6.09 0.10
C SER A 15 9.47 7.09 0.26
N TYR A 16 10.46 6.99 -0.63
CA TYR A 16 11.57 7.95 -0.79
C TYR A 16 11.65 8.45 -2.23
N LEU A 17 12.36 9.57 -2.44
CA LEU A 17 12.62 10.09 -3.78
C LEU A 17 13.48 9.08 -4.56
N ARG A 18 12.95 8.61 -5.69
CA ARG A 18 13.66 7.68 -6.59
C ARG A 18 14.96 8.31 -7.07
N SER A 19 16.06 7.57 -6.93
CA SER A 19 17.37 7.96 -7.43
C SER A 19 17.37 8.05 -8.96
N GLU A 20 18.32 8.80 -9.52
CA GLU A 20 18.44 8.91 -10.97
C GLU A 20 18.74 7.57 -11.66
N PRO A 21 19.65 6.72 -11.15
CA PRO A 21 19.88 5.38 -11.72
C PRO A 21 18.61 4.52 -11.77
N LEU A 22 17.75 4.60 -10.75
CA LEU A 22 16.49 3.88 -10.72
C LEU A 22 15.51 4.38 -11.80
N LYS A 23 15.43 5.70 -12.01
CA LYS A 23 14.59 6.27 -13.07
C LYS A 23 15.06 5.84 -14.45
N GLU A 24 16.37 5.90 -14.71
CA GLU A 24 16.96 5.47 -15.97
C GLU A 24 16.71 3.99 -16.23
N ALA A 25 16.92 3.14 -15.23
CA ALA A 25 16.68 1.69 -15.35
C ALA A 25 15.21 1.38 -15.68
N ARG A 26 14.27 2.05 -15.02
CA ARG A 26 12.83 1.91 -15.30
C ARG A 26 12.46 2.41 -16.70
N ALA A 27 13.09 3.48 -17.18
CA ALA A 27 12.89 3.96 -18.55
C ALA A 27 13.38 2.96 -19.59
N LYS A 28 14.59 2.40 -19.39
CA LYS A 28 15.15 1.35 -20.27
C LYS A 28 14.32 0.07 -20.25
N PHE A 29 13.85 -0.35 -19.07
CA PHE A 29 12.95 -1.50 -18.95
C PHE A 29 11.64 -1.28 -19.73
N ALA A 30 11.02 -0.11 -19.56
CA ALA A 30 9.81 0.25 -20.31
C ALA A 30 10.03 0.33 -21.83
N ALA A 31 11.26 0.63 -22.27
CA ALA A 31 11.66 0.63 -23.68
C ALA A 31 12.04 -0.77 -24.21
N GLY A 32 12.05 -1.81 -23.38
CA GLY A 32 12.49 -3.16 -23.75
C GLY A 32 14.01 -3.32 -23.87
N GLU A 33 14.79 -2.33 -23.40
CA GLU A 33 16.26 -2.30 -23.45
C GLU A 33 16.93 -2.94 -22.23
N LEU A 34 16.13 -3.30 -21.22
CA LEU A 34 16.60 -3.89 -19.97
C LEU A 34 15.76 -5.12 -19.63
N SER A 35 16.39 -6.22 -19.22
CA SER A 35 15.66 -7.42 -18.79
C SER A 35 15.03 -7.23 -17.39
N PRO A 36 13.99 -8.00 -17.03
CA PRO A 36 13.44 -8.00 -15.67
C PRO A 36 14.49 -8.26 -14.60
N ASP A 37 15.40 -9.20 -14.83
CA ASP A 37 16.48 -9.53 -13.89
C ASP A 37 17.46 -8.37 -13.72
N ALA A 38 17.83 -7.70 -14.82
CA ALA A 38 18.72 -6.55 -14.77
C ALA A 38 18.06 -5.35 -14.07
N LEU A 39 16.76 -5.11 -14.29
CA LEU A 39 16.00 -4.12 -13.52
C LEU A 39 16.01 -4.49 -12.03
N SER A 40 15.67 -5.74 -11.68
CA SER A 40 15.64 -6.16 -10.29
C SER A 40 16.98 -6.00 -9.59
N GLN A 41 18.10 -6.26 -10.28
CA GLN A 41 19.45 -6.07 -9.73
C GLN A 41 19.75 -4.59 -9.44
N ILE A 42 19.37 -3.69 -10.36
CA ILE A 42 19.53 -2.24 -10.13
C ILE A 42 18.65 -1.79 -8.97
N GLU A 43 17.40 -2.27 -8.90
CA GLU A 43 16.51 -1.99 -7.77
C GLU A 43 17.11 -2.47 -6.45
N ASP A 44 17.66 -3.69 -6.39
CA ASP A 44 18.35 -4.23 -5.20
C ASP A 44 19.55 -3.35 -4.78
N GLN A 45 20.34 -2.88 -5.75
CA GLN A 45 21.48 -1.98 -5.49
C GLN A 45 21.02 -0.63 -4.93
N GLU A 46 19.99 -0.03 -5.52
CA GLU A 46 19.49 1.28 -5.09
C GLU A 46 18.77 1.20 -3.73
N ILE A 47 18.05 0.11 -3.45
CA ILE A 47 17.47 -0.16 -2.13
C ILE A 47 18.58 -0.34 -1.09
N THR A 48 19.65 -1.07 -1.43
CA THR A 48 20.81 -1.22 -0.53
C THR A 48 21.40 0.15 -0.17
N LYS A 49 21.66 1.02 -1.16
CA LYS A 49 22.15 2.38 -0.92
C LYS A 49 21.20 3.19 -0.03
N LEU A 50 19.90 3.10 -0.27
CA LEU A 50 18.89 3.78 0.53
C LEU A 50 18.88 3.26 1.99
N VAL A 51 18.94 1.95 2.19
CA VAL A 51 19.03 1.35 3.53
C VAL A 51 20.28 1.83 4.26
N GLU A 52 21.45 1.82 3.61
CA GLU A 52 22.68 2.35 4.23
C GLU A 52 22.54 3.83 4.62
N ALA A 53 21.93 4.66 3.76
CA ALA A 53 21.69 6.07 4.07
C ALA A 53 20.76 6.25 5.27
N GLN A 54 19.69 5.45 5.37
CA GLN A 54 18.78 5.47 6.53
C GLN A 54 19.53 5.09 7.82
N LEU A 55 20.34 4.03 7.78
CA LEU A 55 21.13 3.58 8.94
C LEU A 55 22.16 4.64 9.37
N GLN A 56 22.87 5.24 8.42
CA GLN A 56 23.84 6.32 8.69
C GLN A 56 23.18 7.57 9.28
N ALA A 57 21.93 7.84 8.91
CA ALA A 57 21.12 8.91 9.50
C ALA A 57 20.56 8.57 10.89
N GLY A 58 20.81 7.37 11.41
CA GLY A 58 20.31 6.92 12.72
C GLY A 58 18.84 6.46 12.71
N ILE A 59 18.25 6.26 11.53
CA ILE A 59 16.87 5.78 11.40
C ILE A 59 16.83 4.30 11.81
N SER A 60 15.98 3.99 12.79
CA SER A 60 15.84 2.62 13.35
C SER A 60 14.76 1.78 12.68
N VAL A 61 13.82 2.41 11.95
CA VAL A 61 12.77 1.77 11.16
C VAL A 61 13.00 2.09 9.70
N VAL A 62 13.37 1.08 8.92
CA VAL A 62 13.79 1.25 7.52
C VAL A 62 12.76 0.66 6.55
N THR A 63 12.66 1.26 5.38
CA THR A 63 11.82 0.81 4.26
C THR A 63 12.64 0.65 2.98
N ASP A 64 12.04 0.04 1.94
CA ASP A 64 12.62 -0.03 0.58
C ASP A 64 12.41 1.26 -0.25
N GLY A 65 11.84 2.30 0.37
CA GLY A 65 11.46 3.53 -0.31
C GLY A 65 10.44 3.37 -1.42
N GLU A 66 9.76 2.22 -1.50
CA GLU A 66 8.86 1.84 -2.59
C GLU A 66 9.55 1.88 -3.97
N TYR A 67 10.87 1.66 -4.00
CA TYR A 67 11.67 1.75 -5.23
C TYR A 67 11.24 0.77 -6.31
N ARG A 68 10.60 -0.34 -5.93
CA ARG A 68 10.06 -1.36 -6.84
C ARG A 68 8.68 -1.02 -7.41
N ARG A 69 8.05 0.07 -6.99
CA ARG A 69 6.65 0.38 -7.33
C ARG A 69 6.58 1.56 -8.29
N ALA A 70 5.75 1.48 -9.33
CA ALA A 70 5.36 2.64 -10.12
C ALA A 70 4.30 3.47 -9.36
N PHE A 71 3.29 2.79 -8.83
CA PHE A 71 2.25 3.29 -7.95
C PHE A 71 2.25 2.46 -6.65
N TRP A 72 2.10 3.12 -5.50
CA TRP A 72 2.14 2.43 -4.20
C TRP A 72 0.99 1.41 -4.03
N HIS A 73 -0.17 1.68 -4.63
CA HIS A 73 -1.37 0.83 -4.56
C HIS A 73 -1.56 -0.09 -5.76
N ILE A 74 -1.50 0.44 -6.99
CA ILE A 74 -1.86 -0.32 -8.21
C ILE A 74 -0.97 -1.55 -8.36
N ASP A 75 0.35 -1.40 -8.24
CA ASP A 75 1.33 -2.49 -8.41
C ASP A 75 1.08 -3.66 -7.41
N PHE A 76 0.43 -3.39 -6.28
CA PHE A 76 -0.03 -4.43 -5.35
C PHE A 76 -1.38 -4.99 -5.79
N LEU A 77 -2.38 -4.11 -5.96
CA LEU A 77 -3.77 -4.52 -6.20
C LEU A 77 -3.91 -5.34 -7.49
N GLU A 78 -3.20 -4.98 -8.57
CA GLU A 78 -3.26 -5.68 -9.86
C GLU A 78 -2.65 -7.09 -9.83
N GLN A 79 -1.97 -7.44 -8.73
CA GLN A 79 -1.38 -8.77 -8.51
C GLN A 79 -2.25 -9.66 -7.63
N LEU A 80 -3.41 -9.18 -7.17
CA LEU A 80 -4.45 -9.99 -6.54
C LEU A 80 -5.24 -10.75 -7.61
N ASN A 81 -5.69 -11.97 -7.29
CA ASN A 81 -6.60 -12.68 -8.19
C ASN A 81 -7.91 -11.89 -8.29
N GLY A 82 -8.52 -11.85 -9.47
CA GLY A 82 -9.81 -11.16 -9.69
C GLY A 82 -9.71 -9.64 -9.80
N ILE A 83 -8.49 -9.07 -9.75
CA ILE A 83 -8.23 -7.66 -10.05
C ILE A 83 -7.33 -7.59 -11.29
N GLU A 84 -7.64 -6.69 -12.21
CA GLU A 84 -6.81 -6.43 -13.39
C GLU A 84 -6.45 -4.94 -13.51
N GLY A 85 -5.30 -4.67 -14.12
CA GLY A 85 -4.94 -3.33 -14.57
C GLY A 85 -5.67 -2.95 -15.86
N TYR A 86 -6.04 -1.68 -16.00
CA TYR A 86 -6.64 -1.13 -17.21
C TYR A 86 -6.25 0.34 -17.43
N HIS A 87 -6.43 0.83 -18.65
CA HIS A 87 -6.17 2.22 -19.03
C HIS A 87 -7.50 2.99 -19.11
N PRO A 88 -7.87 3.77 -18.08
CA PRO A 88 -9.02 4.68 -18.16
C PRO A 88 -8.78 5.82 -19.16
N GLU A 89 -9.84 6.57 -19.52
CA GLU A 89 -9.71 7.77 -20.35
C GLU A 89 -8.87 8.87 -19.66
N HIS A 90 -8.95 8.94 -18.33
CA HIS A 90 -8.28 9.93 -17.50
C HIS A 90 -7.48 9.27 -16.36
N GLY A 91 -6.35 9.87 -16.00
CA GLY A 91 -5.63 9.56 -14.79
C GLY A 91 -6.28 10.16 -13.53
N TYR A 92 -5.63 9.97 -12.39
CA TYR A 92 -6.04 10.61 -11.15
C TYR A 92 -5.80 12.12 -11.25
N LYS A 93 -6.87 12.90 -11.02
CA LYS A 93 -6.82 14.36 -11.05
C LYS A 93 -6.43 14.89 -9.68
N PHE A 94 -5.16 15.28 -9.54
CA PHE A 94 -4.67 16.02 -8.39
C PHE A 94 -4.82 17.53 -8.64
N ASN A 95 -4.65 18.35 -7.61
CA ASN A 95 -4.73 19.80 -7.78
C ASN A 95 -3.63 20.32 -8.74
N GLY A 96 -4.03 20.70 -9.95
CA GLY A 96 -3.17 21.27 -11.00
C GLY A 96 -2.40 20.27 -11.86
N VAL A 97 -2.58 18.95 -11.67
CA VAL A 97 -1.87 17.93 -12.45
C VAL A 97 -2.66 16.63 -12.53
N GLU A 98 -2.53 15.91 -13.64
CA GLU A 98 -3.12 14.58 -13.85
C GLU A 98 -2.02 13.52 -13.92
N THR A 99 -2.25 12.36 -13.31
CA THR A 99 -1.31 11.23 -13.41
C THR A 99 -1.38 10.58 -14.80
N LYS A 100 -0.46 9.66 -15.09
CA LYS A 100 -0.67 8.73 -16.20
C LYS A 100 -1.99 7.97 -16.00
N ALA A 101 -2.71 7.74 -17.08
CA ALA A 101 -3.97 7.01 -17.07
C ALA A 101 -3.71 5.51 -16.92
N TYR A 102 -3.77 5.03 -15.68
CA TYR A 102 -3.68 3.62 -15.34
C TYR A 102 -4.39 3.38 -14.01
N ASN A 103 -5.15 2.31 -13.91
CA ASN A 103 -5.91 1.98 -12.70
C ASN A 103 -6.21 0.47 -12.63
N THR A 104 -6.78 0.01 -11.53
CA THR A 104 -7.26 -1.36 -11.34
C THR A 104 -8.79 -1.45 -11.31
N ARG A 105 -9.32 -2.61 -11.66
CA ARG A 105 -10.75 -2.95 -11.49
C ARG A 105 -10.95 -4.43 -11.21
N CYS A 106 -12.08 -4.76 -10.60
CA CYS A 106 -12.54 -6.12 -10.38
C CYS A 106 -12.96 -6.77 -11.71
N CYS A 107 -12.33 -7.88 -12.05
CA CYS A 107 -12.65 -8.72 -13.22
C CYS A 107 -13.03 -10.16 -12.83
N GLY A 108 -12.98 -10.51 -11.55
CA GLY A 108 -13.33 -11.83 -11.03
C GLY A 108 -13.44 -11.83 -9.51
N LYS A 109 -13.64 -13.02 -8.91
CA LYS A 109 -13.67 -13.14 -7.45
C LYS A 109 -12.28 -12.83 -6.87
N VAL A 110 -12.23 -11.86 -5.96
CA VAL A 110 -11.00 -11.39 -5.32
C VAL A 110 -10.48 -12.46 -4.37
N SER A 111 -9.20 -12.81 -4.52
CA SER A 111 -8.51 -13.70 -3.58
C SER A 111 -7.01 -13.41 -3.55
N TRP A 112 -6.34 -13.87 -2.50
CA TRP A 112 -4.89 -13.76 -2.40
C TRP A 112 -4.20 -14.59 -3.50
N ASN A 113 -3.19 -13.99 -4.12
CA ASN A 113 -2.30 -14.67 -5.05
C ASN A 113 -1.10 -15.25 -4.27
N PRO A 114 -0.93 -16.58 -4.17
CA PRO A 114 0.20 -17.18 -3.45
C PRO A 114 1.57 -16.79 -4.02
N ASN A 115 1.63 -16.35 -5.28
CA ASN A 115 2.85 -15.91 -5.97
C ASN A 115 2.97 -14.38 -6.04
N HIS A 116 2.29 -13.64 -5.15
CA HIS A 116 2.31 -12.18 -5.17
C HIS A 116 3.75 -11.66 -5.02
N PRO A 117 4.26 -10.82 -5.96
CA PRO A 117 5.68 -10.43 -6.01
C PRO A 117 6.17 -9.65 -4.78
N PHE A 118 5.27 -9.02 -4.04
CA PHE A 118 5.61 -8.22 -2.86
C PHE A 118 6.17 -9.07 -1.71
N ILE A 119 5.86 -10.36 -1.67
CA ILE A 119 6.48 -11.27 -0.69
C ILE A 119 7.97 -11.41 -0.96
N GLU A 120 8.37 -11.61 -2.22
CA GLU A 120 9.79 -11.67 -2.59
C GLU A 120 10.47 -10.30 -2.45
N HIS A 121 9.78 -9.21 -2.75
CA HIS A 121 10.30 -7.85 -2.51
C HIS A 121 10.59 -7.60 -1.02
N PHE A 122 9.67 -8.02 -0.13
CA PHE A 122 9.87 -7.92 1.31
C PHE A 122 11.06 -8.77 1.77
N LYS A 123 11.16 -10.03 1.31
CA LYS A 123 12.30 -10.92 1.66
C LYS A 123 13.63 -10.28 1.27
N LYS A 124 13.74 -9.75 0.06
CA LYS A 124 14.94 -9.03 -0.41
C LYS A 124 15.28 -7.82 0.47
N LEU A 125 14.29 -7.00 0.82
CA LEU A 125 14.52 -5.88 1.75
C LEU A 125 15.02 -6.40 3.10
N ASN A 126 14.38 -7.43 3.65
CA ASN A 126 14.76 -8.01 4.92
C ASN A 126 16.19 -8.58 4.91
N ASP A 127 16.58 -9.22 3.81
CA ASP A 127 17.94 -9.73 3.59
C ASP A 127 18.96 -8.59 3.47
N ILE A 128 18.64 -7.51 2.74
CA ILE A 128 19.47 -6.30 2.66
C ILE A 128 19.68 -5.69 4.05
N VAL A 129 18.62 -5.60 4.87
CA VAL A 129 18.69 -5.03 6.22
C VAL A 129 19.47 -5.95 7.16
N ALA A 130 19.39 -7.27 6.98
CA ALA A 130 20.16 -8.27 7.72
C ALA A 130 20.09 -8.09 9.25
N GLY A 131 18.91 -7.73 9.77
CA GLY A 131 18.68 -7.52 11.21
C GLY A 131 19.31 -6.27 11.82
N ARG A 132 19.91 -5.38 11.00
CA ARG A 132 20.56 -4.14 11.47
C ARG A 132 19.56 -3.06 11.91
N ALA A 133 18.31 -3.16 11.46
CA ALA A 133 17.21 -2.27 11.82
C ALA A 133 15.86 -3.01 11.75
N ILE A 134 14.80 -2.34 12.22
CA ILE A 134 13.42 -2.84 12.10
C ILE A 134 12.95 -2.59 10.67
N VAL A 135 12.52 -3.64 9.98
CA VAL A 135 11.97 -3.54 8.62
C VAL A 135 10.48 -3.23 8.70
N LYS A 136 10.09 -2.10 8.13
CA LYS A 136 8.69 -1.73 7.89
C LYS A 136 8.36 -1.90 6.42
N TYR A 137 7.23 -2.55 6.12
CA TYR A 137 6.74 -2.72 4.76
C TYR A 137 5.36 -2.09 4.60
N THR A 138 5.12 -1.37 3.50
CA THR A 138 3.84 -0.73 3.21
C THR A 138 3.06 -1.54 2.18
N ILE A 139 1.75 -1.68 2.33
CA ILE A 139 0.82 -2.14 1.28
C ILE A 139 -0.40 -1.24 1.29
N PRO A 140 -1.16 -1.13 0.19
CA PRO A 140 -2.41 -0.38 0.24
C PRO A 140 -3.38 -0.99 1.25
N SER A 141 -4.21 -0.15 1.87
CA SER A 141 -5.30 -0.60 2.72
C SER A 141 -6.35 -1.39 1.90
N PRO A 142 -7.03 -2.39 2.50
CA PRO A 142 -8.19 -3.04 1.87
C PRO A 142 -9.25 -2.04 1.43
N ASN A 143 -9.35 -0.89 2.10
CA ASN A 143 -10.32 0.14 1.78
C ASN A 143 -10.05 0.82 0.43
N GLN A 144 -8.85 0.68 -0.14
CA GLN A 144 -8.58 1.12 -1.52
C GLN A 144 -9.43 0.38 -2.55
N LEU A 145 -9.95 -0.81 -2.23
CA LEU A 145 -10.87 -1.54 -3.09
C LEU A 145 -12.34 -1.10 -2.90
N MET A 146 -12.66 -0.28 -1.89
CA MET A 146 -14.05 0.12 -1.60
C MET A 146 -14.54 1.30 -2.46
N TYR A 147 -13.68 1.90 -3.27
CA TYR A 147 -14.13 2.86 -4.28
C TYR A 147 -15.01 2.17 -5.34
N PRO A 148 -16.16 2.74 -5.75
CA PRO A 148 -17.03 2.12 -6.75
C PRO A 148 -16.31 1.71 -8.04
N VAL A 149 -15.35 2.51 -8.50
CA VAL A 149 -14.52 2.22 -9.69
C VAL A 149 -13.76 0.89 -9.60
N GLN A 150 -13.52 0.38 -8.38
CA GLN A 150 -12.81 -0.88 -8.16
C GLN A 150 -13.75 -2.08 -8.25
N TRP A 151 -14.99 -2.01 -7.77
CA TRP A 151 -15.81 -3.21 -7.54
C TRP A 151 -17.14 -3.27 -8.32
N ASP A 152 -17.68 -2.14 -8.77
CA ASP A 152 -19.00 -2.06 -9.40
C ASP A 152 -18.96 -2.42 -10.90
N HIS A 153 -18.62 -3.69 -11.17
CA HIS A 153 -18.45 -4.26 -12.52
C HIS A 153 -19.35 -5.47 -12.78
N GLY A 154 -20.38 -5.68 -11.95
CA GLY A 154 -21.34 -6.79 -12.08
C GLY A 154 -20.82 -8.18 -11.68
N ILE A 155 -19.61 -8.27 -11.12
CA ILE A 155 -19.00 -9.54 -10.66
C ILE A 155 -19.61 -10.01 -9.32
N TYR A 156 -19.94 -9.06 -8.46
CA TYR A 156 -20.52 -9.31 -7.14
C TYR A 156 -21.96 -8.83 -7.12
N ALA A 157 -22.84 -9.54 -6.40
CA ALA A 157 -24.24 -9.17 -6.29
C ALA A 157 -24.41 -7.86 -5.51
N ASN A 158 -23.53 -7.60 -4.54
CA ASN A 158 -23.52 -6.39 -3.73
C ASN A 158 -22.12 -6.13 -3.15
N ARG A 159 -21.94 -4.93 -2.59
CA ARG A 159 -20.68 -4.50 -1.96
C ARG A 159 -20.27 -5.38 -0.78
N ALA A 160 -21.22 -5.90 0.00
CA ALA A 160 -20.91 -6.68 1.20
C ALA A 160 -20.23 -8.02 0.86
N GLU A 161 -20.68 -8.70 -0.21
CA GLU A 161 -20.00 -9.89 -0.71
C GLU A 161 -18.58 -9.58 -1.21
N PHE A 162 -18.40 -8.45 -1.90
CA PHE A 162 -17.07 -7.99 -2.33
C PHE A 162 -16.17 -7.70 -1.14
N ALA A 163 -16.67 -6.97 -0.14
CA ALA A 163 -15.94 -6.64 1.07
C ALA A 163 -15.48 -7.90 1.83
N LYS A 164 -16.31 -8.94 1.89
CA LYS A 164 -15.96 -10.22 2.53
C LYS A 164 -14.76 -10.90 1.85
N ASP A 165 -14.75 -10.95 0.52
CA ASP A 165 -13.63 -11.52 -0.23
C ASP A 165 -12.36 -10.66 -0.09
N VAL A 166 -12.50 -9.33 -0.06
CA VAL A 166 -11.39 -8.40 0.23
C VAL A 166 -10.83 -8.63 1.64
N GLN A 167 -11.69 -8.76 2.65
CA GLN A 167 -11.29 -9.03 4.04
C GLN A 167 -10.47 -10.33 4.12
N GLN A 168 -10.96 -11.42 3.53
CA GLN A 168 -10.23 -12.69 3.53
C GLN A 168 -8.91 -12.57 2.77
N THR A 169 -8.90 -11.91 1.61
CA THR A 169 -7.69 -11.66 0.82
C THR A 169 -6.61 -10.94 1.62
N TYR A 170 -6.99 -9.94 2.43
CA TYR A 170 -6.05 -9.18 3.24
C TYR A 170 -5.61 -9.91 4.52
N ILE A 171 -6.45 -10.80 5.08
CA ILE A 171 -6.02 -11.75 6.11
C ILE A 171 -4.93 -12.65 5.55
N ASP A 172 -5.14 -13.24 4.38
CA ASP A 172 -4.19 -14.14 3.73
C ASP A 172 -2.89 -13.39 3.36
N ALA A 173 -2.98 -12.16 2.84
CA ALA A 173 -1.85 -11.30 2.55
C ALA A 173 -1.01 -11.01 3.81
N MET A 174 -1.67 -10.55 4.89
CA MET A 174 -1.03 -10.27 6.18
C MET A 174 -0.30 -11.50 6.72
N LEU A 175 -0.94 -12.67 6.70
CA LEU A 175 -0.35 -13.92 7.14
C LEU A 175 0.82 -14.37 6.24
N ALA A 176 0.76 -14.11 4.93
CA ALA A 176 1.86 -14.38 4.02
C ALA A 176 3.08 -13.49 4.30
N PHE A 177 2.89 -12.19 4.52
CA PHE A 177 3.98 -11.30 4.97
C PHE A 177 4.54 -11.73 6.33
N TYR A 178 3.68 -12.09 7.27
CA TYR A 178 4.09 -12.59 8.57
C TYR A 178 4.96 -13.86 8.47
N ALA A 179 4.54 -14.82 7.63
CA ALA A 179 5.28 -16.05 7.36
C ALA A 179 6.62 -15.79 6.66
N ALA A 180 6.71 -14.73 5.84
CA ALA A 180 7.95 -14.29 5.24
C ALA A 180 8.92 -13.61 6.22
N GLY A 181 8.48 -13.33 7.46
CA GLY A 181 9.28 -12.70 8.52
C GLY A 181 8.91 -11.24 8.82
N CYS A 182 7.90 -10.68 8.15
CA CYS A 182 7.46 -9.31 8.42
C CYS A 182 6.83 -9.23 9.82
N ARG A 183 7.26 -8.24 10.61
CA ARG A 183 6.70 -7.94 11.93
C ARG A 183 6.16 -6.52 12.05
N TYR A 184 6.40 -5.69 11.05
CA TYR A 184 5.87 -4.34 10.98
C TYR A 184 5.33 -4.05 9.58
N LEU A 185 4.00 -4.16 9.44
CA LEU A 185 3.27 -3.90 8.20
C LEU A 185 2.43 -2.63 8.34
N GLN A 186 2.42 -1.79 7.31
CA GLN A 186 1.57 -0.60 7.28
C GLN A 186 0.53 -0.70 6.16
N PHE A 187 -0.70 -0.32 6.47
CA PHE A 187 -1.79 -0.14 5.51
C PHE A 187 -1.92 1.34 5.12
N ASP A 188 -1.58 1.66 3.89
CA ASP A 188 -1.71 3.01 3.35
C ASP A 188 -3.15 3.26 2.89
N ASP A 189 -3.84 4.21 3.53
CA ASP A 189 -5.28 4.40 3.39
C ASP A 189 -5.66 5.84 2.99
N VAL A 190 -5.93 6.03 1.70
CA VAL A 190 -6.49 7.28 1.15
C VAL A 190 -8.03 7.29 1.22
N TYR A 191 -8.67 6.14 1.45
CA TYR A 191 -10.13 6.02 1.46
C TYR A 191 -10.73 6.74 2.66
N TRP A 192 -10.14 6.58 3.84
CA TRP A 192 -10.46 7.41 5.02
C TRP A 192 -10.37 8.92 4.72
N GLY A 193 -9.35 9.31 3.95
CA GLY A 193 -9.22 10.68 3.46
C GLY A 193 -10.41 11.10 2.60
N SER A 194 -10.86 10.24 1.69
CA SER A 194 -12.02 10.49 0.82
C SER A 194 -13.32 10.60 1.60
N LEU A 195 -13.47 9.79 2.65
CA LEU A 195 -14.62 9.88 3.56
C LEU A 195 -14.71 11.24 4.24
N CYS A 196 -13.59 11.87 4.59
CA CYS A 196 -13.59 13.24 5.11
C CYS A 196 -14.16 14.23 4.09
N ASN A 197 -13.77 14.13 2.81
CA ASN A 197 -14.29 15.01 1.75
C ASN A 197 -15.76 14.70 1.41
N ASN A 198 -16.21 13.47 1.64
CA ASN A 198 -17.55 12.99 1.33
C ASN A 198 -18.51 12.98 2.54
N HIS A 199 -18.15 13.58 3.68
CA HIS A 199 -18.90 13.43 4.94
C HIS A 199 -20.36 13.95 4.91
N GLN A 200 -20.71 14.76 3.91
CA GLN A 200 -22.07 15.28 3.71
C GLN A 200 -22.92 14.39 2.78
N LYS A 201 -22.34 13.34 2.19
CA LYS A 201 -23.04 12.45 1.28
C LYS A 201 -23.88 11.41 2.04
N PRO A 202 -25.03 10.97 1.49
CA PRO A 202 -25.92 10.02 2.17
C PRO A 202 -25.25 8.66 2.45
N GLU A 203 -24.31 8.23 1.60
CA GLU A 203 -23.56 6.97 1.77
C GLU A 203 -22.50 7.02 2.88
N PHE A 204 -22.14 8.20 3.40
CA PHE A 204 -20.99 8.37 4.32
C PHE A 204 -21.02 7.45 5.53
N ALA A 205 -22.18 7.31 6.20
CA ALA A 205 -22.29 6.48 7.39
C ALA A 205 -22.04 5.00 7.08
N ALA A 206 -22.59 4.50 5.96
CA ALA A 206 -22.41 3.13 5.53
C ALA A 206 -20.98 2.86 5.04
N ASP A 207 -20.38 3.80 4.31
CA ASP A 207 -19.00 3.71 3.85
C ASP A 207 -17.99 3.72 5.00
N LYS A 208 -18.22 4.60 5.99
CA LYS A 208 -17.43 4.66 7.22
C LYS A 208 -17.52 3.36 8.03
N ALA A 209 -18.73 2.81 8.18
CA ALA A 209 -18.92 1.54 8.87
C ALA A 209 -18.20 0.39 8.16
N GLN A 210 -18.29 0.32 6.83
CA GLN A 210 -17.58 -0.69 6.04
C GLN A 210 -16.06 -0.58 6.16
N ALA A 211 -15.53 0.66 6.10
CA ALA A 211 -14.09 0.91 6.20
C ALA A 211 -13.52 0.49 7.56
N LEU A 212 -14.28 0.70 8.64
CA LEU A 212 -13.94 0.24 9.98
C LEU A 212 -14.01 -1.29 10.08
N GLU A 213 -15.11 -1.89 9.63
CA GLU A 213 -15.33 -3.34 9.67
C GLU A 213 -14.20 -4.09 8.96
N ASN A 214 -13.81 -3.64 7.77
CA ASN A 214 -12.71 -4.26 7.02
C ASN A 214 -11.43 -4.38 7.84
N ILE A 215 -11.05 -3.30 8.53
CA ILE A 215 -9.84 -3.28 9.35
C ILE A 215 -10.00 -4.13 10.60
N GLN A 216 -11.15 -4.06 11.28
CA GLN A 216 -11.41 -4.87 12.49
C GLN A 216 -11.34 -6.37 12.22
N VAL A 217 -11.91 -6.82 11.10
CA VAL A 217 -11.88 -8.23 10.68
C VAL A 217 -10.44 -8.71 10.45
N ILE A 218 -9.62 -7.91 9.77
CA ILE A 218 -8.21 -8.26 9.53
C ILE A 218 -7.40 -8.27 10.84
N LEU A 219 -7.59 -7.24 11.69
CA LEU A 219 -6.89 -7.15 12.97
C LEU A 219 -7.25 -8.28 13.93
N ALA A 220 -8.47 -8.83 13.86
CA ALA A 220 -8.87 -9.99 14.67
C ALA A 220 -8.05 -11.25 14.33
N ALA A 221 -7.53 -11.37 13.11
CA ALA A 221 -6.66 -12.48 12.68
C ALA A 221 -5.15 -12.18 12.85
N LYS A 222 -4.79 -10.99 13.34
CA LYS A 222 -3.40 -10.54 13.38
C LYS A 222 -2.57 -11.34 14.40
N PRO A 223 -1.38 -11.86 14.01
CA PRO A 223 -0.44 -12.44 14.95
C PRO A 223 -0.07 -11.48 16.09
N ALA A 224 0.19 -12.04 17.28
CA ALA A 224 0.37 -11.25 18.50
C ALA A 224 1.60 -10.33 18.45
N ASP A 225 2.71 -10.80 17.87
CA ASP A 225 3.98 -10.08 17.73
C ASP A 225 4.08 -9.26 16.42
N MET A 226 3.03 -9.26 15.60
CA MET A 226 2.96 -8.42 14.41
C MET A 226 2.35 -7.07 14.75
N ILE A 227 3.01 -6.00 14.33
CA ILE A 227 2.51 -4.62 14.42
C ILE A 227 1.91 -4.24 13.08
N ILE A 228 0.69 -3.71 13.14
CA ILE A 228 0.00 -3.10 12.01
C ILE A 228 -0.23 -1.63 12.33
N THR A 229 0.24 -0.75 11.45
CA THR A 229 -0.10 0.68 11.48
C THR A 229 -0.91 1.04 10.24
N THR A 230 -1.53 2.21 10.26
CA THR A 230 -2.12 2.80 9.07
C THR A 230 -1.55 4.18 8.81
N HIS A 231 -1.32 4.50 7.54
CA HIS A 231 -1.06 5.86 7.11
C HIS A 231 -2.30 6.40 6.41
N VAL A 232 -3.01 7.33 7.07
CA VAL A 232 -4.14 8.01 6.45
C VAL A 232 -3.64 9.26 5.73
N CYS A 233 -3.74 9.28 4.40
CA CYS A 233 -3.19 10.37 3.58
C CYS A 233 -4.29 11.19 2.89
N ARG A 234 -3.91 12.38 2.42
CA ARG A 234 -4.71 13.21 1.51
C ARG A 234 -4.40 12.98 0.03
N GLY A 235 -3.66 11.91 -0.27
CA GLY A 235 -3.05 11.65 -1.58
C GLY A 235 -1.92 12.65 -1.86
N ASN A 236 -0.78 12.16 -2.32
CA ASN A 236 0.32 13.02 -2.76
C ASN A 236 0.77 12.62 -4.17
N PHE A 237 0.87 13.61 -5.04
CA PHE A 237 1.58 13.46 -6.31
C PHE A 237 2.32 14.76 -6.62
N ARG A 238 3.64 14.71 -6.81
CA ARG A 238 4.47 15.91 -7.09
C ARG A 238 4.22 17.06 -6.11
N SER A 239 4.13 16.75 -4.82
CA SER A 239 3.87 17.73 -3.75
C SER A 239 2.53 18.46 -3.84
N THR A 240 1.59 17.94 -4.63
CA THR A 240 0.19 18.37 -4.62
C THR A 240 -0.71 17.30 -4.00
N TYR A 241 -1.94 17.67 -3.66
CA TYR A 241 -2.89 16.86 -2.90
C TYR A 241 -4.10 16.46 -3.74
N LEU A 242 -4.70 15.31 -3.39
CA LEU A 242 -5.97 14.85 -3.95
C LEU A 242 -7.16 15.31 -3.11
N LEU A 243 -6.97 15.35 -1.79
CA LEU A 243 -7.99 15.57 -0.77
C LEU A 243 -7.53 16.67 0.19
N SER A 244 -8.43 17.17 1.05
CA SER A 244 -8.12 18.25 1.98
C SER A 244 -8.96 18.15 3.25
N GLY A 245 -8.74 19.05 4.21
CA GLY A 245 -9.52 19.12 5.43
C GLY A 245 -9.00 18.26 6.58
N ALA A 246 -9.70 18.35 7.71
CA ALA A 246 -9.38 17.68 8.96
C ALA A 246 -10.03 16.28 9.08
N TYR A 247 -9.64 15.50 10.08
CA TYR A 247 -10.14 14.12 10.28
C TYR A 247 -11.41 14.04 11.12
N ASP A 248 -11.93 15.16 11.61
CA ASP A 248 -13.10 15.24 12.51
C ASP A 248 -14.26 14.31 12.11
N PRO A 249 -14.67 14.20 10.82
CA PRO A 249 -15.82 13.37 10.46
C PRO A 249 -15.63 11.86 10.71
N ILE A 250 -14.37 11.40 10.70
CA ILE A 250 -14.01 9.98 10.83
C ILE A 250 -13.32 9.67 12.15
N ALA A 251 -12.97 10.67 12.95
CA ALA A 251 -12.07 10.54 14.09
C ALA A 251 -12.53 9.47 15.09
N ASP A 252 -13.81 9.48 15.47
CA ASP A 252 -14.36 8.51 16.43
C ASP A 252 -14.23 7.06 15.95
N ALA A 253 -14.36 6.82 14.64
CA ALA A 253 -14.23 5.48 14.07
C ALA A 253 -12.77 5.08 13.85
N LEU A 254 -11.91 6.05 13.50
CA LEU A 254 -10.51 5.81 13.15
C LEU A 254 -9.60 5.66 14.38
N PHE A 255 -9.90 6.40 15.45
CA PHE A 255 -9.05 6.50 16.66
C PHE A 255 -9.71 5.97 17.94
N GLY A 256 -11.02 5.70 17.91
CA GLY A 256 -11.80 5.25 19.06
C GLY A 256 -11.77 3.75 19.31
#